data_AF-A0A535CSJ2-F1
#
_entry.id   AF-A0A535CSJ2-F1
#
_cell.length_a   1.000
_cell.length_b   1.000
_cell.length_c   1.000
_cell.angle_alpha   90.00
_cell.angle_beta   90.00
_cell.angle_gamma   90.00
#
_symmetry.space_group_name_H-M   'P 1'
#
loop_
_entity.id
_entity.type
_entity.pdbx_description
1 polymer ?
#
loop_
_entity_poly.entity_id
_entity_poly.type
_entity_poly.pdbx_seq_one_letter_code
_entity_poly.pdbx_strand_id
1 'polypeptide(L)'
;MGSDQYHEPPEELSQEVRTFARLVASLQEEAEAIGWYEQRISLERDSQAKAIMQDSQQEEFKHFAMALEFLSRRKPKWHAVLKEVLFKKGDIVEHGEAGEEAEEKV
;
A
#
# COMPACT_ATOMS: atom_id res chain seq x y z
N MET A 1 -7.94 18.43 -1.07
CA MET A 1 -8.33 17.83 0.23
C MET A 1 -7.04 17.34 0.85
N GLY A 2 -6.40 18.15 1.68
CA GLY A 2 -5.20 17.72 2.40
C GLY A 2 -5.66 17.23 3.76
N SER A 3 -5.66 15.93 3.99
CA SER A 3 -5.79 15.41 5.35
C SER A 3 -4.48 15.71 6.07
N ASP A 4 -4.56 16.26 7.29
CA ASP A 4 -3.39 16.31 8.17
C ASP A 4 -2.79 14.90 8.26
N GLN A 5 -1.52 14.78 7.85
CA GLN A 5 -0.80 13.51 7.76
C GLN A 5 -0.69 12.78 9.11
N TYR A 6 -0.85 13.51 10.20
CA TYR A 6 -0.68 13.00 11.56
C TYR A 6 -1.98 13.16 12.35
N HIS A 7 -2.33 12.12 13.11
CA HIS A 7 -3.43 12.15 14.07
C HIS A 7 -3.01 12.56 15.48
N GLU A 8 -1.70 12.72 15.71
CA GLU A 8 -1.09 13.11 16.98
C GLU A 8 -0.08 14.24 16.73
N PRO A 9 0.25 15.08 17.73
CA PRO A 9 1.22 16.17 17.57
C PRO A 9 2.56 15.67 16.98
N PRO A 10 2.99 16.15 15.80
CA PRO A 10 4.19 15.64 15.12
C PRO A 10 5.49 15.79 15.93
N GLU A 11 5.53 16.77 16.84
CA GLU A 11 6.63 17.03 17.78
C GLU A 11 6.75 15.97 18.88
N GLU A 12 5.66 15.25 19.20
CA GLU A 12 5.65 14.15 20.16
C GLU A 12 6.02 12.80 19.51
N LEU A 13 6.00 12.74 18.18
CA LEU A 13 6.33 11.53 17.42
C LEU A 13 7.84 11.38 17.20
N SER A 14 8.35 10.16 17.43
CA SER A 14 9.73 9.83 17.09
C SER A 14 10.00 9.95 15.59
N GLN A 15 11.27 10.18 15.22
CA GLN A 15 11.68 10.25 13.82
C GLN A 15 11.32 8.98 13.04
N GLU A 16 11.40 7.82 13.69
CA GLU A 16 11.01 6.54 13.11
C GLU A 16 9.51 6.49 12.80
N VAL A 17 8.65 6.88 13.76
CA VAL A 17 7.19 6.90 13.56
C VAL A 17 6.81 7.89 12.47
N ARG A 18 7.43 9.06 12.43
CA ARG A 18 7.21 10.04 11.35
C ARG A 18 7.67 9.53 9.97
N THR A 19 8.68 8.66 9.93
CA THR A 19 9.11 8.00 8.68
C THR A 19 8.11 6.94 8.27
N PHE A 20 7.63 6.14 9.22
CA PHE A 20 6.59 5.16 8.99
C PHE A 20 5.31 5.81 8.48
N ALA A 21 4.83 6.89 9.12
CA ALA A 21 3.65 7.65 8.70
C ALA A 21 3.79 8.22 7.28
N ARG A 22 4.99 8.71 6.90
CA ARG A 22 5.27 9.13 5.52
C ARG A 22 5.10 8.00 4.52
N LEU A 23 5.67 6.84 4.79
CA LEU A 23 5.59 5.72 3.86
C LEU A 23 4.19 5.08 3.82
N VAL A 24 3.43 5.13 4.92
CA VAL A 24 2.02 4.72 4.93
C VAL A 24 1.18 5.66 4.06
N ALA A 25 1.34 6.97 4.21
CA ALA A 25 0.65 7.96 3.38
C ALA A 25 0.99 7.77 1.90
N SER A 26 2.26 7.58 1.55
CA SER A 26 2.66 7.28 0.17
C SER A 26 2.01 6.00 -0.35
N LEU A 27 2.03 4.89 0.42
CA LEU A 27 1.37 3.65 0.02
C LEU A 27 -0.15 3.85 -0.25
N GLN A 28 -0.82 4.66 0.57
CA GLN A 28 -2.23 5.00 0.39
C GLN A 28 -2.47 5.82 -0.89
N GLU A 29 -1.65 6.85 -1.13
CA GLU A 29 -1.70 7.67 -2.34
C GLU A 29 -1.52 6.83 -3.61
N GLU A 30 -0.57 5.88 -3.61
CA GLU A 30 -0.38 4.98 -4.76
C GLU A 30 -1.61 4.09 -5.01
N ALA A 31 -2.21 3.55 -3.94
CA ALA A 31 -3.42 2.74 -4.07
C ALA A 31 -4.61 3.56 -4.60
N GLU A 32 -4.76 4.81 -4.16
CA GLU A 32 -5.78 5.73 -4.67
C GLU A 32 -5.53 6.06 -6.15
N ALA A 33 -4.29 6.37 -6.53
CA ALA A 33 -3.92 6.66 -7.90
C ALA A 33 -4.20 5.48 -8.83
N ILE A 34 -3.82 4.26 -8.44
CA ILE A 34 -4.15 3.02 -9.15
C ILE A 34 -5.66 2.91 -9.37
N GLY A 35 -6.46 3.08 -8.31
CA GLY A 35 -7.91 2.97 -8.38
C GLY A 35 -8.56 4.06 -9.25
N TRP A 36 -8.01 5.29 -9.23
CA TRP A 36 -8.48 6.36 -10.10
C TRP A 36 -8.15 6.11 -11.56
N TYR A 37 -6.94 5.66 -11.87
CA TYR A 37 -6.56 5.30 -13.23
C TYR A 37 -7.41 4.15 -13.76
N GLU A 38 -7.68 3.12 -12.95
CA GLU A 38 -8.53 2.00 -13.34
C GLU A 38 -9.91 2.49 -13.82
N GLN A 39 -10.54 3.38 -13.06
CA GLN A 39 -11.82 3.98 -13.40
C GLN A 39 -11.73 4.82 -14.69
N ARG A 40 -10.72 5.69 -14.79
CA ARG A 40 -10.55 6.60 -15.95
C ARG A 40 -10.28 5.82 -17.23
N ILE A 41 -9.35 4.86 -17.21
CA ILE A 41 -8.98 4.00 -18.35
C ILE A 41 -10.19 3.21 -18.86
N SER A 42 -11.11 2.82 -17.96
CA SER A 42 -12.31 2.07 -18.34
C SER A 42 -13.29 2.89 -19.19
N LEU A 43 -13.32 4.23 -19.03
CA LEU A 43 -14.25 5.13 -19.72
C LEU A 43 -13.60 6.01 -20.79
N GLU A 44 -12.27 6.17 -20.77
CA GLU A 44 -11.56 7.07 -21.68
C GLU A 44 -11.67 6.61 -23.14
N ARG A 45 -12.03 7.57 -24.01
CA ARG A 45 -12.23 7.37 -25.45
C ARG A 45 -11.05 7.88 -26.26
N ASP A 46 -10.32 8.88 -25.77
CA ASP A 46 -9.11 9.36 -26.43
C ASP A 46 -7.97 8.36 -26.20
N SER A 47 -7.49 7.78 -27.31
CA SER A 47 -6.46 6.73 -27.26
C SER A 47 -5.12 7.22 -26.70
N GLN A 48 -4.79 8.51 -26.87
CA GLN A 48 -3.54 9.07 -26.37
C GLN A 48 -3.64 9.33 -24.87
N ALA A 49 -4.75 9.89 -24.40
CA ALA A 49 -5.00 10.06 -22.97
C ALA A 49 -5.01 8.70 -22.25
N LYS A 50 -5.66 7.68 -22.84
CA LYS A 50 -5.68 6.33 -22.28
C LYS A 50 -4.28 5.72 -22.15
N ALA A 51 -3.45 5.87 -23.18
CA ALA A 51 -2.08 5.37 -23.16
C ALA A 51 -1.23 6.05 -22.06
N ILE A 52 -1.36 7.38 -21.89
CA ILE A 52 -0.68 8.11 -20.81
C ILE A 52 -1.12 7.59 -19.44
N MET A 53 -2.43 7.41 -19.23
CA MET A 53 -2.95 6.92 -17.96
C MET A 53 -2.51 5.48 -17.64
N GLN A 54 -2.44 4.61 -18.65
CA GLN A 54 -1.94 3.24 -18.49
C GLN A 54 -0.45 3.21 -18.12
N ASP A 55 0.35 4.07 -18.74
CA ASP A 55 1.77 4.20 -18.43
C ASP A 55 1.98 4.69 -16.99
N SER A 56 1.26 5.77 -16.60
CA SER A 56 1.29 6.27 -15.22
C SER A 56 0.85 5.21 -14.20
N GLN A 57 -0.27 4.51 -14.44
CA GLN A 57 -0.77 3.47 -13.53
C GLN A 57 0.26 2.34 -13.29
N GLN A 58 1.01 1.95 -14.33
CA GLN A 58 2.02 0.90 -14.20
C GLN A 58 3.18 1.33 -13.29
N GLU A 59 3.54 2.61 -13.28
CA GLU A 59 4.53 3.13 -12.36
C GLU A 59 4.05 3.06 -10.90
N GLU A 60 2.76 3.31 -10.65
CA GLU A 60 2.22 3.29 -9.29
C GLU A 60 2.20 1.87 -8.69
N PHE A 61 2.06 0.81 -9.50
CA PHE A 61 2.22 -0.56 -9.01
C PHE A 61 3.62 -0.80 -8.43
N LYS A 62 4.65 -0.26 -9.07
CA LYS A 62 6.04 -0.33 -8.62
C LYS A 62 6.21 0.48 -7.33
N HIS A 63 5.68 1.71 -7.27
CA HIS A 63 5.76 2.56 -6.08
C HIS A 63 5.05 1.93 -4.87
N PHE A 64 3.84 1.39 -5.09
CA PHE A 64 3.08 0.67 -4.08
C PHE A 64 3.88 -0.51 -3.50
N ALA A 65 4.44 -1.36 -4.37
CA ALA A 65 5.22 -2.52 -3.93
C ALA A 65 6.47 -2.13 -3.13
N MET A 66 7.18 -1.07 -3.55
CA MET A 66 8.36 -0.56 -2.85
C MET A 66 8.02 -0.01 -1.46
N ALA A 67 6.93 0.75 -1.33
CA ALA A 67 6.48 1.28 -0.05
C ALA A 67 6.02 0.16 0.90
N LEU A 68 5.24 -0.81 0.39
CA LEU A 68 4.77 -1.96 1.17
C LEU A 68 5.95 -2.77 1.71
N GLU A 69 6.97 -3.05 0.90
CA GLU A 69 8.15 -3.80 1.33
C GLU A 69 8.96 -3.05 2.39
N PHE A 70 9.13 -1.74 2.26
CA PHE A 70 9.79 -0.94 3.31
C PHE A 70 9.04 -1.05 4.64
N LEU A 71 7.72 -0.90 4.62
CA LEU A 71 6.89 -0.94 5.81
C LEU A 71 6.87 -2.34 6.46
N SER A 72 6.79 -3.39 5.63
CA SER A 72 6.95 -4.79 6.01
C SER A 72 8.23 -5.01 6.81
N ARG A 73 9.39 -4.53 6.31
CA ARG A 73 10.67 -4.65 7.02
C ARG A 73 10.74 -3.90 8.35
N ARG A 74 9.90 -2.89 8.57
CA ARG A 74 9.88 -2.09 9.80
C ARG A 74 8.97 -2.65 10.88
N LYS A 75 8.06 -3.55 10.53
CA LYS A 75 7.07 -4.11 11.47
C LYS A 75 7.06 -5.64 11.36
N PRO A 76 7.79 -6.35 12.26
CA PRO A 76 7.89 -7.80 12.22
C PRO A 76 6.54 -8.53 12.18
N LYS A 77 5.55 -8.03 12.93
CA LYS A 77 4.18 -8.52 12.92
C LYS A 77 3.52 -8.41 11.54
N TRP A 78 3.59 -7.23 10.92
CA TRP A 78 3.10 -7.01 9.56
C TRP A 78 3.81 -7.93 8.55
N HIS A 79 5.13 -8.09 8.69
CA HIS A 79 5.91 -8.99 7.84
C HIS A 79 5.45 -10.46 7.93
N ALA A 80 5.10 -10.93 9.13
CA ALA A 80 4.60 -12.28 9.34
C ALA A 80 3.25 -12.51 8.61
N VAL A 81 2.30 -11.59 8.77
CA VAL A 81 1.00 -11.65 8.07
C VAL A 81 1.20 -11.65 6.55
N LEU A 82 2.05 -10.76 6.02
CA LEU A 82 2.29 -10.68 4.57
C LEU A 82 2.86 -11.97 3.98
N LYS A 83 3.72 -12.68 4.72
CA LYS A 83 4.24 -13.98 4.29
C LYS A 83 3.17 -15.06 4.23
N GLU A 84 2.17 -14.98 5.10
CA GLU A 84 1.08 -15.94 5.09
C GLU A 84 0.07 -15.66 3.98
N VAL A 85 -0.17 -14.38 3.65
CA VAL A 85 -1.20 -13.99 2.68
C VAL A 85 -0.70 -13.95 1.23
N LEU A 86 0.51 -13.44 0.99
CA LEU A 86 0.96 -13.12 -0.37
C LEU A 86 1.47 -14.35 -1.14
N PHE A 87 1.20 -14.36 -2.45
CA PHE A 87 1.73 -15.33 -3.43
C PHE A 87 1.35 -16.80 -3.17
N LYS A 88 0.28 -17.03 -2.41
CA LYS A 88 -0.30 -18.36 -2.20
C LYS A 88 -1.54 -18.56 -3.06
N LYS A 89 -1.84 -19.83 -3.35
CA LYS A 89 -3.11 -20.25 -3.97
C LYS A 89 -4.11 -20.60 -2.86
N GLY A 90 -5.40 -20.59 -3.18
CA GLY A 90 -6.46 -20.95 -2.24
C GLY A 90 -7.19 -19.72 -1.69
N ASP A 91 -7.89 -19.90 -0.58
CA ASP A 91 -8.72 -18.88 0.02
C ASP A 91 -7.87 -17.83 0.77
N ILE A 92 -8.06 -16.55 0.44
CA ILE A 92 -7.27 -15.45 1.02
C ILE A 92 -7.66 -15.20 2.48
N VAL A 93 -8.91 -15.45 2.86
CA VAL A 93 -9.39 -15.30 4.24
C VAL A 93 -8.75 -16.37 5.12
N GLU A 94 -8.73 -17.63 4.69
CA GLU A 94 -8.02 -18.72 5.40
C GLU A 94 -6.52 -18.40 5.58
N HIS A 95 -5.85 -17.87 4.56
CA HIS A 95 -4.46 -17.42 4.69
C HIS A 95 -4.31 -16.22 5.63
N GLY A 96 -5.33 -15.35 5.69
CA GLY A 96 -5.41 -14.24 6.64
C GLY A 96 -5.50 -14.71 8.08
N GLU A 97 -6.34 -15.71 8.37
CA GLU A 97 -6.44 -16.35 9.69
C GLU A 97 -5.11 -16.99 10.11
N ALA A 98 -4.45 -17.71 9.19
CA ALA A 98 -3.09 -18.22 9.43
C ALA A 98 -2.06 -17.09 9.67
N GLY A 99 -2.23 -15.95 9.01
CA GLY A 99 -1.44 -14.74 9.21
C GLY A 99 -1.61 -14.14 10.60
N GLU A 100 -2.83 -14.10 11.13
CA GLU A 100 -3.13 -13.67 12.50
C GLU A 100 -2.41 -14.57 13.52
N GLU A 101 -2.49 -15.89 13.36
CA GLU A 101 -1.73 -16.82 14.21
C GLU A 101 -0.21 -16.62 14.11
N ALA A 102 0.30 -16.27 12.93
CA ALA A 102 1.71 -15.99 12.73
C ALA A 102 2.13 -14.66 13.39
N GLU A 103 1.28 -13.64 13.35
CA GLU A 103 1.47 -12.36 14.02
C GLU A 103 1.55 -12.51 15.55
N GLU A 104 0.71 -13.35 16.16
CA GLU A 104 0.71 -13.57 17.61
C GLU A 104 2.01 -14.22 18.12
N LYS A 105 2.72 -14.94 17.25
CA LYS A 105 3.96 -15.65 17.56
C LYS A 105 5.22 -14.77 17.43
N VAL A 106 5.06 -13.52 16.98
CA VAL A 106 6.13 -12.52 16.78
C VAL A 106 6.17 -11.52 17.93
#